data_AF-A0A9D5HZK5-F1
#
_entry.id   AF-A0A9D5HZK5-F1
#
_cell.length_a   1.000
_cell.length_b   1.000
_cell.length_c   1.000
_cell.angle_alpha   90.00
_cell.angle_beta   90.00
_cell.angle_gamma   90.00
#
_symmetry.space_group_name_H-M   'P 1'
#
loop_
_entity.id
_entity.type
_entity.pdbx_description
1 polymer ?
#
loop_
_entity_poly.entity_id
_entity_poly.type
_entity_poly.pdbx_seq_one_letter_code
_entity_poly.pdbx_strand_id
1 'polypeptide(L)'
;MKKLLWIGGAVVAVFIILIVIQNMGQSQQLENNTQYDTDDLDSATIDQLDDPNYQNIIMPDDLEEKLANGEDAIVYFFSPVCSYCKEATPVLMDVAGDEDITVDQYNVLEYDSAAYNIQSTPTLIAFENGEEVRRVVGNQPPETFRAFLNGEEAPSS
;
A
#
# COMPACT_ATOMS: atom_id res chain seq x y z
N MET A 1 -11.88 41.34 29.64
CA MET A 1 -12.81 40.83 28.61
C MET A 1 -12.27 41.01 27.19
N LYS A 2 -11.82 42.21 26.74
CA LYS A 2 -11.26 42.41 25.39
C LYS A 2 -10.02 41.56 25.04
N LYS A 3 -9.11 41.35 26.00
CA LYS A 3 -7.91 40.51 25.81
C LYS A 3 -8.27 39.03 25.52
N LEU A 4 -9.35 38.53 26.12
CA LEU A 4 -9.83 37.16 25.90
C LEU A 4 -10.46 36.98 24.51
N LEU A 5 -11.16 38.02 24.02
CA LEU A 5 -11.73 38.03 22.66
C LEU A 5 -10.65 38.10 21.57
N TRP A 6 -9.55 38.83 21.80
CA TRP A 6 -8.44 38.92 20.86
C TRP A 6 -7.64 37.62 20.78
N ILE A 7 -7.42 36.96 21.92
CA ILE A 7 -6.82 35.62 21.98
C ILE A 7 -7.73 34.61 21.27
N GLY A 8 -9.05 34.63 21.52
CA GLY A 8 -10.01 33.77 20.83
C GLY A 8 -10.01 33.95 19.32
N GLY A 9 -9.99 35.20 18.84
CA GLY A 9 -9.90 35.51 17.40
C GLY A 9 -8.59 35.06 16.77
N ALA A 10 -7.46 35.23 17.46
CA ALA A 10 -6.15 34.77 16.99
C ALA A 10 -6.09 33.24 16.88
N VAL A 11 -6.66 32.52 17.85
CA VAL A 11 -6.74 31.05 17.82
C VAL A 11 -7.57 30.58 16.62
N VAL A 12 -8.74 31.18 16.39
CA VAL A 12 -9.59 30.84 15.23
C VAL A 12 -8.87 31.08 13.90
N ALA A 13 -8.16 32.21 13.77
CA ALA A 13 -7.40 32.51 12.56
C ALA A 13 -6.28 31.48 12.31
N VAL A 14 -5.57 31.04 13.36
CA VAL A 14 -4.54 29.99 13.24
C VAL A 14 -5.15 28.67 12.77
N PHE A 15 -6.28 28.25 13.33
CA PHE A 15 -6.96 27.03 12.87
C PHE A 15 -7.41 27.13 11.41
N ILE A 16 -7.97 28.26 10.97
CA ILE A 16 -8.36 28.46 9.57
C ILE A 16 -7.13 28.37 8.65
N ILE A 17 -6.01 29.00 9.03
CA ILE A 17 -4.77 28.94 8.26
C ILE A 17 -4.24 27.49 8.17
N LEU A 18 -4.26 26.75 9.27
CA LEU A 18 -3.83 25.34 9.29
C LEU A 18 -4.71 24.47 8.38
N ILE A 19 -6.03 24.66 8.40
CA ILE A 19 -6.98 23.93 7.53
C ILE A 19 -6.69 24.22 6.05
N VAL A 20 -6.45 25.49 5.69
CA VAL A 20 -6.12 25.86 4.30
C VAL A 20 -4.80 25.23 3.86
N ILE A 21 -3.78 25.23 4.71
CA ILE A 21 -2.47 24.61 4.41
C ILE A 21 -2.63 23.10 4.20
N GLN A 22 -3.33 22.41 5.10
CA GLN A 22 -3.56 20.96 4.97
C GLN A 22 -4.34 20.61 3.70
N ASN A 23 -5.40 21.36 3.40
CA ASN A 23 -6.21 21.13 2.20
C ASN A 23 -5.43 21.37 0.90
N MET A 24 -4.54 22.39 0.87
CA MET A 24 -3.66 22.62 -0.29
C MET A 24 -2.62 21.52 -0.50
N GLY A 25 -2.16 20.85 0.56
CA GLY A 25 -1.21 19.74 0.45
C GLY A 25 -1.85 18.50 -0.17
N GLN A 26 -3.01 18.10 0.36
CA GLN A 26 -3.77 16.94 -0.14
C GLN A 26 -4.17 17.11 -1.61
N SER A 27 -4.63 18.30 -2.02
CA SER A 27 -4.97 18.57 -3.42
C SER A 27 -3.79 18.43 -4.37
N GLN A 28 -2.58 18.84 -3.95
CA GLN A 28 -1.38 18.70 -4.79
C GLN A 28 -0.93 17.24 -4.96
N GLN A 29 -1.09 16.40 -3.94
CA GLN A 29 -0.76 14.97 -4.02
C GLN A 29 -1.72 14.24 -4.95
N LEU A 30 -3.02 14.56 -4.86
CA LEU A 30 -4.04 14.04 -5.78
C LEU A 30 -3.79 14.47 -7.23
N GLU A 31 -3.52 15.74 -7.49
CA GLU A 31 -3.25 16.24 -8.85
C GLU A 31 -2.03 15.58 -9.53
N ASN A 32 -1.07 15.10 -8.75
CA ASN A 32 0.14 14.44 -9.25
C ASN A 32 0.09 12.91 -9.10
N ASN A 33 -1.05 12.35 -8.70
CA ASN A 33 -1.20 10.90 -8.56
C ASN A 33 -1.06 10.23 -9.94
N THR A 34 0.01 9.47 -10.11
CA THR A 34 0.23 8.61 -11.29
C THR A 34 0.14 7.12 -10.96
N GLN A 35 -0.17 6.77 -9.71
CA GLN A 35 -0.14 5.39 -9.21
C GLN A 35 -1.50 4.71 -9.24
N TYR A 36 -2.59 5.48 -9.12
CA TYR A 36 -3.96 4.99 -9.15
C TYR A 36 -4.74 5.59 -10.32
N ASP A 37 -5.76 4.89 -10.78
CA ASP A 37 -6.64 5.27 -11.90
C ASP A 37 -7.76 6.27 -11.52
N THR A 38 -7.78 6.71 -10.26
CA THR A 38 -8.82 7.57 -9.69
C THR A 38 -8.22 8.63 -8.76
N ASP A 39 -8.91 9.78 -8.68
CA ASP A 39 -8.63 10.85 -7.71
C ASP A 39 -9.53 10.76 -6.47
N ASP A 40 -10.50 9.85 -6.45
CA ASP A 40 -11.37 9.61 -5.30
C ASP A 40 -10.77 8.53 -4.39
N LEU A 41 -9.63 8.86 -3.79
CA LEU A 41 -8.87 7.97 -2.92
C LEU A 41 -9.20 8.20 -1.45
N ASP A 42 -9.10 7.14 -0.63
CA ASP A 42 -9.13 7.29 0.82
C ASP A 42 -7.96 8.17 1.29
N SER A 43 -8.22 9.01 2.29
CA SER A 43 -7.19 9.85 2.91
C SER A 43 -5.92 9.08 3.32
N ALA A 44 -6.08 7.85 3.81
CA ALA A 44 -4.95 7.00 4.21
C ALA A 44 -4.11 6.55 3.01
N THR A 45 -4.72 6.39 1.84
CA THR A 45 -4.01 6.12 0.58
C THR A 45 -3.30 7.37 0.07
N ILE A 46 -3.94 8.53 0.16
CA ILE A 46 -3.34 9.82 -0.24
C ILE A 46 -2.06 10.10 0.58
N ASP A 47 -2.13 9.91 1.91
CA ASP A 47 -0.99 10.08 2.82
C ASP A 47 0.20 9.18 2.47
N GLN A 48 -0.03 8.10 1.71
CA GLN A 48 0.96 7.10 1.32
C GLN A 48 1.54 7.32 -0.10
N LEU A 49 0.98 8.22 -0.91
CA LEU A 49 1.42 8.43 -2.30
C LEU A 49 2.93 8.76 -2.41
N ASP A 50 3.47 9.44 -1.41
CA ASP A 50 4.89 9.83 -1.35
C ASP A 50 5.79 8.78 -0.64
N ASP A 51 5.25 7.65 -0.18
CA ASP A 51 6.02 6.62 0.53
C ASP A 51 6.80 5.72 -0.46
N PRO A 52 8.14 5.68 -0.41
CA PRO A 52 8.96 4.93 -1.35
C PRO A 52 8.76 3.40 -1.29
N ASN A 53 8.12 2.88 -0.24
CA ASN A 53 7.79 1.47 -0.14
C ASN A 53 6.52 1.06 -0.90
N TYR A 54 5.78 2.03 -1.46
CA TYR A 54 4.51 1.81 -2.15
C TYR A 54 4.56 2.48 -3.53
N GLN A 55 5.27 1.86 -4.47
CA GLN A 55 5.62 2.47 -5.77
C GLN A 55 5.31 1.56 -6.96
N ASN A 56 4.95 0.29 -6.72
CA ASN A 56 4.60 -0.66 -7.78
C ASN A 56 3.14 -1.09 -7.63
N ILE A 57 2.24 -0.12 -7.55
CA ILE A 57 0.80 -0.36 -7.43
C ILE A 57 0.30 -1.00 -8.73
N ILE A 58 -0.44 -2.10 -8.62
CA ILE A 58 -1.10 -2.77 -9.74
C ILE A 58 -2.62 -2.55 -9.68
N MET A 59 -3.22 -2.15 -10.80
CA MET A 59 -4.68 -1.98 -10.90
C MET A 59 -5.38 -3.34 -11.04
N PRO A 60 -6.66 -3.44 -10.67
CA PRO A 60 -7.41 -4.69 -10.78
C PRO A 60 -7.42 -5.27 -12.21
N ASP A 61 -7.68 -4.42 -13.21
CA ASP A 61 -7.76 -4.83 -14.61
C ASP A 61 -6.39 -5.31 -15.12
N ASP A 62 -5.30 -4.63 -14.73
CA ASP A 62 -3.94 -5.02 -15.12
C ASP A 62 -3.53 -6.36 -14.50
N LEU A 63 -3.88 -6.59 -13.23
CA LEU A 63 -3.61 -7.87 -12.57
C LEU A 63 -4.45 -9.00 -13.20
N GLU A 64 -5.74 -8.75 -13.48
CA GLU A 64 -6.60 -9.73 -14.15
C GLU A 64 -6.06 -10.09 -15.53
N GLU A 65 -5.66 -9.10 -16.33
CA GLU A 65 -5.07 -9.32 -17.66
C GLU A 65 -3.76 -10.11 -17.56
N LYS A 66 -2.85 -9.72 -16.67
CA LYS A 66 -1.57 -10.39 -16.43
C LYS A 66 -1.77 -11.88 -16.11
N LEU A 67 -2.70 -12.19 -15.19
CA LEU A 67 -3.01 -13.57 -14.82
C LEU A 67 -3.72 -14.34 -15.94
N ALA A 68 -4.66 -13.70 -16.65
CA ALA A 68 -5.35 -14.32 -17.78
C ALA A 68 -4.41 -14.66 -18.95
N ASN A 69 -3.34 -13.89 -19.12
CA ASN A 69 -2.27 -14.14 -20.09
C ASN A 69 -1.30 -15.25 -19.65
N GLY A 70 -1.44 -15.77 -18.42
CA GLY A 70 -0.57 -16.79 -17.87
C GLY A 70 0.82 -16.25 -17.50
N GLU A 71 0.93 -14.96 -17.16
CA GLU A 71 2.17 -14.40 -16.68
C GLU A 71 2.41 -14.75 -15.21
N ASP A 72 3.69 -14.87 -14.84
CA ASP A 72 4.09 -15.06 -13.45
C ASP A 72 4.03 -13.72 -12.71
N ALA A 73 3.58 -13.74 -11.47
CA ALA A 73 3.44 -12.53 -10.65
C ALA A 73 3.63 -12.82 -9.17
N ILE A 74 4.23 -11.88 -8.44
CA ILE A 74 4.21 -11.86 -6.98
C ILE A 74 3.43 -10.62 -6.56
N VAL A 75 2.30 -10.82 -5.88
CA VAL A 75 1.37 -9.76 -5.54
C VAL A 75 1.23 -9.62 -4.03
N TYR A 76 1.55 -8.44 -3.53
CA TYR A 76 1.42 -8.01 -2.14
C TYR A 76 0.10 -7.26 -1.92
N PHE A 77 -0.84 -7.92 -1.27
CA PHE A 77 -2.12 -7.36 -0.87
C PHE A 77 -1.98 -6.65 0.46
N PHE A 78 -2.16 -5.33 0.45
CA PHE A 78 -1.96 -4.47 1.60
C PHE A 78 -3.13 -3.49 1.79
N SER A 79 -3.15 -2.81 2.94
CA SER A 79 -4.01 -1.67 3.17
C SER A 79 -3.26 -0.58 3.97
N PRO A 80 -3.39 0.71 3.63
CA PRO A 80 -2.70 1.79 4.33
C PRO A 80 -3.16 1.99 5.78
N VAL A 81 -4.35 1.47 6.14
CA VAL A 81 -4.87 1.51 7.53
C VAL A 81 -4.46 0.29 8.35
N CYS A 82 -3.74 -0.68 7.78
CA CYS A 82 -3.31 -1.89 8.47
C CYS A 82 -1.95 -1.69 9.16
N SER A 83 -1.91 -1.82 10.49
CA SER A 83 -0.66 -1.69 11.28
C SER A 83 0.39 -2.72 10.90
N TYR A 84 -0.01 -3.97 10.65
CA TYR A 84 0.91 -5.03 10.25
C TYR A 84 1.48 -4.81 8.84
N CYS A 85 0.73 -4.16 7.94
CA CYS A 85 1.28 -3.75 6.65
C CYS A 85 2.38 -2.71 6.83
N LYS A 86 2.18 -1.71 7.70
CA LYS A 86 3.18 -0.66 7.95
C LYS A 86 4.51 -1.23 8.48
N GLU A 87 4.47 -2.33 9.22
CA GLU A 87 5.67 -3.03 9.69
C GLU A 87 6.27 -3.95 8.62
N ALA A 88 5.43 -4.67 7.87
CA ALA A 88 5.87 -5.67 6.91
C ALA A 88 6.42 -5.06 5.61
N THR A 89 5.81 -3.99 5.09
CA THR A 89 6.15 -3.46 3.76
C THR A 89 7.62 -3.06 3.65
N PRO A 90 8.21 -2.28 4.58
CA PRO A 90 9.61 -1.88 4.45
C PRO A 90 10.55 -3.08 4.45
N VAL A 91 10.25 -4.11 5.25
CA VAL A 91 11.05 -5.35 5.30
C VAL A 91 10.90 -6.13 3.99
N LEU A 92 9.67 -6.28 3.50
CA LEU A 92 9.40 -6.99 2.24
C LEU A 92 10.06 -6.28 1.05
N MET A 93 9.98 -4.95 0.96
CA MET A 93 10.57 -4.18 -0.14
C MET A 93 12.10 -4.18 -0.10
N ASP A 94 12.71 -4.14 1.10
CA ASP A 94 14.16 -4.28 1.27
C ASP A 94 14.65 -5.65 0.79
N VAL A 95 13.98 -6.74 1.20
CA VAL A 95 14.30 -8.10 0.75
C VAL A 95 14.06 -8.26 -0.75
N ALA A 96 12.97 -7.72 -1.29
CA ALA A 96 12.68 -7.77 -2.72
C ALA A 96 13.75 -7.02 -3.54
N GLY A 97 14.22 -5.87 -3.05
CA GLY A 97 15.31 -5.12 -3.66
C GLY A 97 16.66 -5.85 -3.61
N ASP A 98 16.97 -6.51 -2.48
CA ASP A 98 18.18 -7.34 -2.35
C ASP A 98 18.22 -8.50 -3.34
N GLU A 99 17.05 -9.11 -3.60
CA GLU A 99 16.90 -10.27 -4.49
C GLU A 99 16.63 -9.89 -5.96
N ASP A 100 16.52 -8.59 -6.27
CA ASP A 100 16.15 -8.07 -7.60
C ASP A 100 14.81 -8.64 -8.11
N ILE A 101 13.84 -8.79 -7.20
CA ILE A 101 12.51 -9.35 -7.47
C ILE A 101 11.45 -8.25 -7.44
N THR A 102 10.68 -8.14 -8.52
CA THR A 102 9.53 -7.23 -8.58
C THR A 102 8.35 -7.80 -7.80
N VAL A 103 7.75 -6.97 -6.95
CA VAL A 103 6.53 -7.28 -6.20
C VAL A 103 5.45 -6.27 -6.60
N ASP A 104 4.38 -6.76 -7.23
CA ASP A 104 3.19 -5.96 -7.53
C ASP A 104 2.41 -5.70 -6.24
N GLN A 105 1.86 -4.50 -6.08
CA GLN A 105 1.24 -4.05 -4.83
C GLN A 105 -0.23 -3.75 -5.05
N TYR A 106 -1.10 -4.47 -4.35
CA TYR A 106 -2.54 -4.36 -4.50
C TYR A 106 -3.16 -3.74 -3.25
N ASN A 107 -3.71 -2.53 -3.39
CA ASN A 107 -4.36 -1.82 -2.29
C ASN A 107 -5.82 -2.28 -2.11
N VAL A 108 -6.07 -3.14 -1.12
CA VAL A 108 -7.43 -3.68 -0.86
C VAL A 108 -8.37 -2.67 -0.21
N LEU A 109 -7.90 -1.48 0.16
CA LEU A 109 -8.76 -0.40 0.64
C LEU A 109 -9.50 0.28 -0.52
N GLU A 110 -8.81 0.45 -1.65
CA GLU A 110 -9.36 1.12 -2.84
C GLU A 110 -10.06 0.14 -3.78
N TYR A 111 -9.62 -1.12 -3.82
CA TYR A 111 -10.08 -2.10 -4.80
C TYR A 111 -10.56 -3.42 -4.18
N ASP A 112 -11.54 -4.05 -4.85
CA ASP A 112 -12.10 -5.33 -4.42
C ASP A 112 -11.13 -6.49 -4.67
N SER A 113 -10.80 -7.21 -3.61
CA SER A 113 -9.87 -8.36 -3.64
C SER A 113 -10.56 -9.71 -3.48
N ALA A 114 -11.89 -9.77 -3.60
CA ALA A 114 -12.68 -11.00 -3.41
C ALA A 114 -12.19 -12.16 -4.31
N ALA A 115 -11.76 -11.86 -5.54
CA ALA A 115 -11.24 -12.87 -6.48
C ALA A 115 -10.00 -13.62 -5.96
N TYR A 116 -9.21 -13.01 -5.09
CA TYR A 116 -7.94 -13.54 -4.57
C TYR A 116 -8.07 -14.18 -3.19
N ASN A 117 -9.30 -14.25 -2.65
CA ASN A 117 -9.60 -14.83 -1.34
C ASN A 117 -8.74 -14.23 -0.21
N ILE A 118 -8.61 -12.90 -0.18
CA ILE A 118 -7.85 -12.19 0.85
C ILE A 118 -8.67 -12.10 2.13
N GLN A 119 -8.26 -12.84 3.16
CA GLN A 119 -8.92 -12.85 4.47
C GLN A 119 -8.36 -11.80 5.44
N SER A 120 -7.11 -11.41 5.24
CA SER A 120 -6.39 -10.44 6.08
C SER A 120 -5.23 -9.83 5.32
N THR A 121 -4.84 -8.61 5.68
CA THR A 121 -3.61 -7.99 5.21
C THR A 121 -2.57 -7.91 6.33
N PRO A 122 -1.27 -7.97 6.02
CA PRO A 122 -0.71 -8.21 4.70
C PRO A 122 -0.90 -9.66 4.22
N THR A 123 -1.03 -9.87 2.91
CA THR A 123 -0.96 -11.20 2.27
C THR A 123 -0.10 -11.09 1.01
N LEU A 124 0.79 -12.05 0.80
CA LEU A 124 1.64 -12.16 -0.38
C LEU A 124 1.27 -13.44 -1.13
N ILE A 125 1.00 -13.33 -2.42
CA ILE A 125 0.64 -14.47 -3.29
C ILE A 125 1.60 -14.52 -4.47
N ALA A 126 2.09 -15.72 -4.78
CA ALA A 126 2.85 -15.99 -5.98
C ALA A 126 1.96 -16.75 -6.96
N PHE A 127 1.94 -16.28 -8.20
CA PHE A 127 1.24 -16.86 -9.32
C PHE A 127 2.26 -17.37 -10.33
N GLU A 128 2.05 -18.58 -10.83
CA GLU A 128 2.80 -19.16 -11.95
C GLU A 128 1.81 -19.61 -13.02
N ASN A 129 2.03 -19.22 -14.27
CA ASN A 129 1.07 -19.44 -15.37
C ASN A 129 -0.36 -18.95 -15.04
N GLY A 130 -0.47 -17.83 -14.31
CA GLY A 130 -1.77 -17.27 -13.88
C GLY A 130 -2.46 -18.01 -12.72
N GLU A 131 -1.87 -19.09 -12.20
CA GLU A 131 -2.44 -19.87 -11.08
C GLU A 131 -1.70 -19.60 -9.77
N GLU A 132 -2.45 -19.46 -8.66
CA GLU A 132 -1.84 -19.33 -7.33
C GLU A 132 -1.08 -20.61 -6.96
N VAL A 133 0.23 -20.47 -6.75
CA VAL A 133 1.11 -21.59 -6.35
C VAL A 133 1.53 -21.52 -4.88
N ARG A 134 1.66 -20.31 -4.33
CA ARG A 134 2.16 -20.10 -2.95
C ARG A 134 1.53 -18.86 -2.34
N ARG A 135 1.33 -18.90 -1.03
CA ARG A 135 0.78 -17.79 -0.23
C ARG A 135 1.49 -17.67 1.11
N VAL A 136 1.74 -16.44 1.54
CA VAL A 136 2.17 -16.07 2.89
C VAL A 136 1.20 -15.03 3.43
N VAL A 137 0.79 -15.17 4.69
CA VAL A 137 -0.16 -14.28 5.36
C VAL A 137 0.48 -13.66 6.59
N GLY A 138 0.18 -12.39 6.84
CA GLY A 138 0.63 -11.64 8.00
C GLY A 138 2.05 -11.09 7.87
N ASN A 139 2.45 -10.34 8.89
CA ASN A 139 3.83 -9.87 9.02
C ASN A 139 4.74 -11.09 9.27
N GLN A 140 5.84 -11.18 8.54
CA GLN A 140 6.79 -12.30 8.58
C GLN A 140 8.21 -11.79 8.78
N PRO A 141 9.13 -12.62 9.32
CA PRO A 141 10.53 -12.25 9.40
C PRO A 141 11.16 -12.18 7.99
N PRO A 142 12.25 -11.41 7.81
CA PRO A 142 12.91 -11.23 6.51
C PRO A 142 13.27 -12.55 5.81
N GLU A 143 13.66 -13.57 6.57
CA GLU A 143 14.05 -14.89 6.06
C GLU A 143 12.87 -15.63 5.43
N THR A 144 11.67 -15.50 6.00
CA THR A 144 10.45 -16.07 5.43
C THR A 144 10.04 -15.33 4.17
N PHE A 145 10.16 -13.99 4.13
CA PHE A 145 9.94 -13.24 2.90
C PHE A 145 10.95 -13.62 1.82
N ARG A 146 12.23 -13.75 2.17
CA ARG A 146 13.30 -14.13 1.23
C ARG A 146 13.07 -15.51 0.64
N ALA A 147 12.75 -16.50 1.49
CA ALA A 147 12.41 -17.84 1.04
C ALA A 147 11.18 -17.82 0.12
N PHE A 148 10.13 -17.07 0.49
CA PHE A 148 8.95 -16.93 -0.35
C PHE A 148 9.27 -16.31 -1.72
N LEU A 149 10.02 -15.21 -1.76
CA LEU A 149 10.33 -14.55 -3.04
C LEU A 149 11.14 -15.47 -3.96
N ASN A 150 12.05 -16.28 -3.39
CA ASN A 150 12.87 -17.25 -4.13
C ASN A 150 12.19 -18.58 -4.46
N GLY A 151 10.92 -18.77 -4.06
CA GLY A 151 10.22 -20.05 -4.28
C GLY A 151 10.70 -21.21 -3.40
N GLU A 152 11.34 -20.89 -2.28
CA GLU A 152 11.87 -21.84 -1.32
C GLU A 152 10.87 -22.14 -0.19
N GLU A 153 11.06 -23.27 0.50
CA GLU A 153 10.30 -23.54 1.72
C GLU A 153 10.71 -22.55 2.82
N ALA A 154 9.73 -22.01 3.54
CA ALA A 154 9.99 -21.13 4.67
C ALA A 154 10.83 -21.87 5.74
N PRO A 155 11.80 -21.20 6.38
CA PRO A 155 12.61 -21.82 7.40
C PRO A 155 11.72 -22.39 8.53
N SER A 156 11.89 -23.69 8.81
CA SER A 156 11.26 -24.33 9.97
C SER A 156 11.79 -23.65 11.23
N SER A 157 10.88 -23.12 12.04
CA SER A 157 11.18 -22.41 13.29
C SER A 157 11.80 -23.33 14.34
#